data_AF-A0A517MUY2-F1
#
_entry.id   AF-A0A517MUY2-F1
#
_cell.length_a   1.000
_cell.length_b   1.000
_cell.length_c   1.000
_cell.angle_alpha   90.00
_cell.angle_beta   90.00
_cell.angle_gamma   90.00
#
_symmetry.space_group_name_H-M   'P 1'
#
loop_
_entity.id
_entity.type
_entity.pdbx_description
1 polymer ?
#
loop_
_entity_poly.entity_id
_entity_poly.type
_entity_poly.pdbx_seq_one_letter_code
_entity_poly.pdbx_strand_id
1 'polypeptide(L)'
;MDLRLRARAICARMSCCLLVGFLTFASLGDVARAIDINIDYTYDSSSFFGSGNPDGAASGTLARNALEAAADYFSGILNDTFEPVTIPEPFVGAESTFTWSFNFTNPSTGSGVVLTEGGVVSDEYRIYAGARNIGTLGIGGPGSWARSLEGSGTLYGNEIAEYNAKKDSFEPVVYTRGDPESEFASWGGQATFDTSANWHYDHTVPPTSNSQNDFFSVALHELGHALGMGASPEWNALVSNGFFTGAASYVANDGASPAVSDGHWTPNTQSTVYGTSTLQEAAMDPNITTGTRKLWTDLDAAGLTDIGWSVAAPPTPGDFTGNGTVNGADLTQWQGDFGLNAYSDANSDGSSNGLDFLIWQQNFGAGEGATPNFTAVPEPTTLSICVLAVVAIVCMALPRKRQS
;
A
#
# COMPACT_ATOMS: atom_id res chain seq x y z
N MET A 1 59.78 -63.16 -18.25
CA MET A 1 59.67 -62.30 -19.44
C MET A 1 58.22 -61.85 -19.48
N ASP A 2 57.96 -60.61 -19.09
CA ASP A 2 56.64 -60.14 -18.64
C ASP A 2 56.17 -59.00 -19.57
N LEU A 3 54.98 -59.11 -20.19
CA LEU A 3 54.49 -58.15 -21.19
C LEU A 3 52.95 -58.00 -21.19
N ARG A 4 52.52 -57.05 -20.37
CA ARG A 4 51.65 -55.89 -20.63
C ARG A 4 50.84 -55.74 -21.94
N LEU A 5 49.53 -55.46 -21.70
CA LEU A 5 48.67 -54.35 -22.19
C LEU A 5 48.00 -54.33 -23.60
N ARG A 6 46.65 -54.21 -23.50
CA ARG A 6 45.68 -53.31 -24.19
C ARG A 6 45.33 -53.52 -25.68
N ALA A 7 44.04 -53.77 -25.92
CA ALA A 7 43.36 -53.58 -27.20
C ALA A 7 42.38 -52.39 -27.13
N ARG A 8 42.40 -51.53 -28.16
CA ARG A 8 41.48 -50.39 -28.39
C ARG A 8 40.34 -50.83 -29.32
N ALA A 9 39.13 -50.34 -29.07
CA ALA A 9 37.95 -50.52 -29.92
C ALA A 9 37.71 -49.29 -30.82
N ILE A 10 37.30 -49.54 -32.06
CA ILE A 10 36.93 -48.56 -33.09
C ILE A 10 35.48 -48.81 -33.52
N CYS A 11 34.67 -47.75 -33.45
CA CYS A 11 33.57 -47.29 -34.32
C CYS A 11 32.51 -48.29 -34.85
N ALA A 12 31.24 -48.08 -34.47
CA ALA A 12 30.08 -48.39 -35.32
C ALA A 12 28.90 -47.45 -35.01
N ARG A 13 28.20 -47.06 -36.09
CA ARG A 13 27.06 -46.13 -36.18
C ARG A 13 25.79 -46.71 -35.54
N MET A 14 24.98 -45.87 -34.89
CA MET A 14 23.54 -46.12 -34.76
C MET A 14 22.78 -44.79 -34.67
N SER A 15 21.82 -44.59 -35.57
CA SER A 15 20.94 -43.42 -35.62
C SER A 15 19.96 -43.46 -34.45
N CYS A 16 19.96 -42.40 -33.65
CA CYS A 16 19.01 -42.18 -32.57
C CYS A 16 17.82 -41.37 -33.13
N CYS A 17 16.64 -42.00 -33.26
CA CYS A 17 15.39 -41.28 -33.42
C CYS A 17 15.05 -40.64 -32.06
N LEU A 18 15.38 -39.35 -31.92
CA LEU A 18 15.03 -38.56 -30.75
C LEU A 18 13.53 -38.24 -30.82
N LEU A 19 12.76 -38.78 -29.87
CA LEU A 19 11.39 -38.36 -29.60
C LEU A 19 11.44 -36.90 -29.11
N VAL A 20 11.00 -35.96 -29.94
CA VAL A 20 10.85 -34.55 -29.51
C VAL A 20 9.58 -34.47 -28.67
N GLY A 21 9.73 -34.58 -27.35
CA GLY A 21 8.69 -34.21 -26.41
C GLY A 21 8.48 -32.70 -26.47
N PHE A 22 7.36 -32.27 -27.02
CA PHE A 22 6.87 -30.90 -26.84
C PHE A 22 6.50 -30.73 -25.36
N LEU A 23 7.43 -30.22 -24.56
CA LEU A 23 7.13 -29.60 -23.27
C LEU A 23 6.42 -28.28 -23.58
N THR A 24 5.09 -28.32 -23.57
CA THR A 24 4.29 -27.12 -23.36
C THR A 24 4.57 -26.63 -21.96
N PHE A 25 5.50 -25.68 -21.83
CA PHE A 25 5.51 -24.80 -20.67
C PHE A 25 4.18 -24.06 -20.70
N ALA A 26 3.24 -24.48 -19.85
CA ALA A 26 2.19 -23.59 -19.43
C ALA A 26 2.91 -22.40 -18.79
N SER A 27 2.88 -21.24 -19.44
CA SER A 27 3.15 -20.00 -18.75
C SER A 27 2.13 -19.95 -17.62
N LEU A 28 2.60 -20.17 -16.38
CA LEU A 28 1.94 -19.56 -15.24
C LEU A 28 1.84 -18.10 -15.63
N GLY A 29 0.61 -17.59 -15.81
CA GLY A 29 0.42 -16.19 -16.13
C GLY A 29 1.16 -15.40 -15.07
N ASP A 30 2.10 -14.55 -15.49
CA ASP A 30 2.64 -13.53 -14.61
C ASP A 30 1.41 -12.80 -14.06
N VAL A 31 1.21 -12.90 -12.74
CA VAL A 31 0.28 -12.02 -12.05
C VAL A 31 0.69 -10.61 -12.44
N ALA A 32 -0.27 -9.77 -12.84
CA ALA A 32 -0.03 -8.41 -13.31
C ALA A 32 1.02 -7.74 -12.39
N ARG A 33 2.11 -7.23 -12.97
CA ARG A 33 3.19 -6.62 -12.19
C ARG A 33 2.68 -5.28 -11.68
N ALA A 34 2.47 -5.20 -10.38
CA ALA A 34 2.08 -4.00 -9.66
C ALA A 34 3.27 -3.06 -9.43
N ILE A 35 2.99 -1.80 -9.11
CA ILE A 35 3.98 -0.83 -8.65
C ILE A 35 4.72 -1.36 -7.43
N ASP A 36 6.04 -1.18 -7.44
CA ASP A 36 6.95 -1.54 -6.36
C ASP A 36 7.50 -0.28 -5.71
N ILE A 37 6.95 0.09 -4.55
CA ILE A 37 7.46 1.21 -3.75
C ILE A 37 8.76 0.78 -3.06
N ASN A 38 9.88 1.21 -3.63
CA ASN A 38 11.20 0.88 -3.14
C ASN A 38 11.75 1.98 -2.22
N ILE A 39 12.01 1.62 -0.96
CA ILE A 39 12.61 2.55 0.01
C ILE A 39 14.14 2.54 -0.13
N ASP A 40 14.70 3.69 -0.47
CA ASP A 40 16.13 3.92 -0.59
C ASP A 40 16.65 4.73 0.60
N TYR A 41 17.55 4.14 1.39
CA TYR A 41 18.13 4.74 2.59
C TYR A 41 19.48 5.42 2.34
N THR A 42 19.88 5.63 1.09
CA THR A 42 21.16 6.27 0.72
C THR A 42 21.30 7.66 1.36
N TYR A 43 20.17 8.34 1.63
CA TYR A 43 20.16 9.66 2.26
C TYR A 43 19.77 9.66 3.75
N ASP A 44 19.67 8.49 4.40
CA ASP A 44 19.55 8.36 5.86
C ASP A 44 20.91 8.57 6.55
N SER A 45 21.44 9.79 6.46
CA SER A 45 22.81 10.10 6.91
C SER A 45 23.02 9.97 8.43
N SER A 46 21.94 10.01 9.21
CA SER A 46 21.95 9.79 10.66
C SER A 46 21.79 8.30 11.02
N SER A 47 21.52 7.42 10.06
CA SER A 47 21.19 6.01 10.28
C SER A 47 19.99 5.83 11.23
N PHE A 48 18.97 6.68 11.10
CA PHE A 48 17.74 6.61 11.89
C PHE A 48 17.01 5.27 11.71
N PHE A 49 17.06 4.71 10.51
CA PHE A 49 16.52 3.39 10.17
C PHE A 49 17.53 2.26 10.43
N GLY A 50 18.34 2.43 11.46
CA GLY A 50 19.45 1.54 11.79
C GLY A 50 20.12 1.91 13.11
N SER A 51 21.45 1.81 13.17
CA SER A 51 22.20 1.95 14.42
C SER A 51 22.20 3.36 15.03
N GLY A 52 21.80 4.38 14.28
CA GLY A 52 21.78 5.78 14.72
C GLY A 52 20.41 6.26 15.21
N ASN A 53 19.42 5.37 15.33
CA ASN A 53 18.13 5.72 15.90
C ASN A 53 18.28 6.25 17.35
N PRO A 54 17.61 7.38 17.71
CA PRO A 54 17.69 7.97 19.06
C PRO A 54 17.31 7.01 20.19
N ASP A 55 16.41 6.05 19.92
CA ASP A 55 15.94 5.05 20.88
C ASP A 55 16.75 3.73 20.81
N GLY A 56 17.86 3.73 20.07
CA GLY A 56 18.80 2.63 19.93
C GLY A 56 18.59 1.76 18.68
N ALA A 57 19.60 0.97 18.34
CA ALA A 57 19.66 0.21 17.09
C ALA A 57 18.47 -0.74 16.86
N ALA A 58 17.91 -1.34 17.92
CA ALA A 58 16.74 -2.21 17.82
C ALA A 58 15.50 -1.41 17.36
N SER A 59 15.32 -0.20 17.88
CA SER A 59 14.26 0.72 17.45
C SER A 59 14.47 1.17 16.01
N GLY A 60 15.72 1.38 15.57
CA GLY A 60 16.02 1.67 14.17
C GLY A 60 15.65 0.53 13.21
N THR A 61 15.87 -0.73 13.62
CA THR A 61 15.39 -1.90 12.85
C THR A 61 13.86 -1.93 12.79
N LEU A 62 13.17 -1.65 13.90
CA LEU A 62 11.70 -1.59 13.91
C LEU A 62 11.17 -0.45 13.04
N ALA A 63 11.80 0.73 13.07
CA ALA A 63 11.45 1.87 12.23
C ALA A 63 11.58 1.53 10.74
N ARG A 64 12.68 0.85 10.37
CA ARG A 64 12.89 0.34 9.01
C ARG A 64 11.77 -0.61 8.62
N ASN A 65 11.54 -1.65 9.41
CA ASN A 65 10.50 -2.64 9.12
C ASN A 65 9.10 -2.02 9.01
N ALA A 66 8.79 -1.00 9.82
CA ALA A 66 7.53 -0.29 9.73
C ALA A 66 7.40 0.55 8.45
N LEU A 67 8.47 1.22 8.00
CA LEU A 67 8.45 1.96 6.75
C LEU A 67 8.34 1.02 5.53
N GLU A 68 9.09 -0.10 5.53
CA GLU A 68 8.94 -1.13 4.50
C GLU A 68 7.52 -1.70 4.48
N ALA A 69 6.93 -2.00 5.65
CA ALA A 69 5.56 -2.50 5.71
C ALA A 69 4.54 -1.49 5.17
N ALA A 70 4.79 -0.18 5.32
CA ALA A 70 3.94 0.85 4.74
C ALA A 70 4.11 0.93 3.22
N ALA A 71 5.34 0.75 2.72
CA ALA A 71 5.63 0.65 1.29
C ALA A 71 4.95 -0.59 0.67
N ASP A 72 5.13 -1.76 1.28
CA ASP A 72 4.50 -3.03 0.90
C ASP A 72 2.97 -2.91 0.87
N TYR A 73 2.39 -2.21 1.84
CA TYR A 73 0.95 -1.94 1.86
C TYR A 73 0.49 -1.23 0.59
N PHE A 74 1.17 -0.15 0.19
CA PHE A 74 0.83 0.59 -1.03
C PHE A 74 1.13 -0.22 -2.30
N SER A 75 2.29 -0.89 -2.38
CA SER A 75 2.61 -1.80 -3.49
C SER A 75 1.55 -2.91 -3.66
N GLY A 76 0.92 -3.33 -2.56
CA GLY A 76 -0.14 -4.34 -2.56
C GLY A 76 -1.52 -3.84 -3.01
N ILE A 77 -1.74 -2.52 -3.09
CA ILE A 77 -3.03 -1.93 -3.48
C ILE A 77 -2.96 -1.14 -4.79
N LEU A 78 -1.77 -0.83 -5.31
CA LEU A 78 -1.58 -0.09 -6.56
C LEU A 78 -1.33 -1.05 -7.73
N ASN A 79 -2.23 -1.07 -8.70
CA ASN A 79 -2.20 -2.01 -9.84
C ASN A 79 -1.63 -1.39 -11.12
N ASP A 80 -1.14 -0.16 -11.04
CA ASP A 80 -0.53 0.55 -12.15
C ASP A 80 0.73 -0.16 -12.65
N THR A 81 1.08 0.10 -13.89
CA THR A 81 2.35 -0.33 -14.48
C THR A 81 3.05 0.90 -15.00
N PHE A 82 4.33 1.04 -14.69
CA PHE A 82 5.07 2.21 -15.14
C PHE A 82 6.24 1.82 -16.02
N GLU A 83 6.39 2.53 -17.13
CA GLU A 83 7.57 2.48 -17.96
C GLU A 83 8.81 2.95 -17.16
N PRO A 84 10.01 2.39 -17.45
CA PRO A 84 11.25 2.86 -16.86
C PRO A 84 11.58 4.27 -17.36
N VAL A 85 12.29 5.04 -16.54
CA VAL A 85 12.83 6.34 -16.95
C VAL A 85 14.31 6.43 -16.59
N THR A 86 15.13 6.80 -17.56
CA THR A 86 16.59 6.94 -17.41
C THR A 86 16.96 8.38 -17.72
N ILE A 87 17.70 9.02 -16.80
CA ILE A 87 18.24 10.36 -17.03
C ILE A 87 19.29 10.26 -18.15
N PRO A 88 19.11 10.97 -19.29
CA PRO A 88 20.06 10.93 -20.38
C PRO A 88 21.33 11.69 -20.00
N GLU A 89 22.47 11.24 -20.53
CA GLU A 89 23.71 12.00 -20.47
C GLU A 89 23.50 13.44 -20.97
N PRO A 90 24.16 14.45 -20.38
CA PRO A 90 24.04 15.83 -20.82
C PRO A 90 24.26 15.97 -22.34
N PHE A 91 23.46 16.82 -22.97
CA PHE A 91 23.77 17.29 -24.31
C PHE A 91 24.81 18.41 -24.19
N VAL A 92 25.90 18.33 -24.94
CA VAL A 92 26.95 19.36 -24.97
C VAL A 92 27.15 19.82 -26.42
N GLY A 93 26.62 20.98 -26.75
CA GLY A 93 26.79 21.66 -28.04
C GLY A 93 27.87 22.74 -27.99
N ALA A 94 28.04 23.45 -29.10
CA ALA A 94 29.04 24.50 -29.25
C ALA A 94 28.81 25.69 -28.30
N GLU A 95 27.55 26.03 -28.00
CA GLU A 95 27.17 27.18 -27.17
C GLU A 95 26.19 26.85 -26.04
N SER A 96 25.73 25.59 -25.96
CA SER A 96 24.65 25.19 -25.05
C SER A 96 24.92 23.81 -24.47
N THR A 97 24.78 23.69 -23.15
CA THR A 97 24.71 22.41 -22.45
C THR A 97 23.31 22.26 -21.87
N PHE A 98 22.66 21.12 -22.14
CA PHE A 98 21.39 20.77 -21.52
C PHE A 98 21.58 19.55 -20.63
N THR A 99 21.12 19.65 -19.39
CA THR A 99 21.19 18.56 -18.40
C THR A 99 19.80 18.28 -17.88
N TRP A 100 19.46 17.00 -17.74
CA TRP A 100 18.21 16.55 -17.14
C TRP A 100 18.49 16.03 -15.74
N SER A 101 17.51 16.17 -14.85
CA SER A 101 17.69 15.71 -13.47
C SER A 101 16.40 15.24 -12.82
N PHE A 102 16.54 14.36 -11.84
CA PHE A 102 15.57 14.15 -10.78
C PHE A 102 15.93 15.02 -9.58
N ASN A 103 14.93 15.64 -8.96
CA ASN A 103 15.12 16.53 -7.83
C ASN A 103 14.17 16.19 -6.69
N PHE A 104 14.66 16.23 -5.47
CA PHE A 104 13.87 16.02 -4.27
C PHE A 104 14.54 16.71 -3.07
N THR A 105 13.85 16.77 -1.94
CA THR A 105 14.42 17.29 -0.70
C THR A 105 15.15 16.18 0.05
N ASN A 106 16.42 16.38 0.37
CA ASN A 106 17.21 15.44 1.15
C ASN A 106 16.55 15.19 2.52
N PRO A 107 16.19 13.94 2.86
CA PRO A 107 15.39 13.70 4.05
C PRO A 107 16.16 13.93 5.36
N SER A 108 17.48 13.78 5.37
CA SER A 108 18.29 14.06 6.57
C SER A 108 18.73 15.51 6.73
N THR A 109 18.77 16.32 5.66
CA THR A 109 19.33 17.69 5.73
C THR A 109 18.33 18.78 5.36
N GLY A 110 17.29 18.47 4.60
CA GLY A 110 16.35 19.45 4.05
C GLY A 110 16.84 20.24 2.86
N SER A 111 18.08 20.01 2.42
CA SER A 111 18.63 20.64 1.22
C SER A 111 18.06 19.98 -0.05
N GLY A 112 18.00 20.71 -1.16
CA GLY A 112 17.67 20.12 -2.46
C GLY A 112 18.75 19.13 -2.91
N VAL A 113 18.33 17.99 -3.43
CA VAL A 113 19.16 17.02 -4.14
C VAL A 113 18.84 17.11 -5.62
N VAL A 114 19.87 17.02 -6.46
CA VAL A 114 19.78 17.00 -7.92
C VAL A 114 20.57 15.78 -8.40
N LEU A 115 19.88 14.77 -8.90
CA LEU A 115 20.47 13.59 -9.53
C LEU A 115 20.55 13.84 -11.03
N THR A 116 21.74 13.78 -11.61
CA THR A 116 21.98 14.02 -13.05
C THR A 116 22.33 12.74 -13.81
N GLU A 117 22.29 11.60 -13.12
CA GLU A 117 22.57 10.27 -13.66
C GLU A 117 21.66 9.24 -12.98
N GLY A 118 21.51 8.09 -13.63
CA GLY A 118 20.67 6.99 -13.15
C GLY A 118 19.24 7.06 -13.68
N GLY A 119 18.31 6.50 -12.90
CA GLY A 119 16.91 6.33 -13.30
C GLY A 119 16.14 5.47 -12.31
N VAL A 120 14.89 5.19 -12.65
CA VAL A 120 14.07 4.17 -12.02
C VAL A 120 13.66 3.13 -13.07
N VAL A 121 13.65 1.86 -12.66
CA VAL A 121 13.29 0.76 -13.57
C VAL A 121 11.76 0.67 -13.76
N SER A 122 11.31 -0.25 -14.60
CA SER A 122 9.88 -0.53 -14.80
C SER A 122 9.22 -0.80 -13.45
N ASP A 123 8.03 -0.25 -13.25
CA ASP A 123 7.17 -0.43 -12.08
C ASP A 123 7.76 0.05 -10.74
N GLU A 124 9.00 0.55 -10.72
CA GLU A 124 9.61 1.10 -9.49
C GLU A 124 9.06 2.50 -9.17
N TYR A 125 8.66 2.72 -7.92
CA TYR A 125 8.45 4.05 -7.34
C TYR A 125 9.42 4.26 -6.17
N ARG A 126 10.48 5.05 -6.38
CA ARG A 126 11.56 5.16 -5.39
C ARG A 126 11.29 6.24 -4.34
N ILE A 127 11.36 5.89 -3.07
CA ILE A 127 11.27 6.83 -1.95
C ILE A 127 12.62 6.93 -1.25
N TYR A 128 13.24 8.10 -1.28
CA TYR A 128 14.41 8.37 -0.45
C TYR A 128 14.00 8.68 0.99
N ALA A 129 14.38 7.79 1.92
CA ALA A 129 14.01 7.90 3.33
C ALA A 129 15.14 8.44 4.19
N GLY A 130 14.78 9.15 5.25
CA GLY A 130 15.70 9.62 6.28
C GLY A 130 14.97 10.30 7.42
N ALA A 131 15.73 10.86 8.35
CA ALA A 131 15.16 11.58 9.48
C ALA A 131 16.01 12.79 9.87
N ARG A 132 15.35 13.82 10.39
CA ARG A 132 15.93 15.02 11.01
C ARG A 132 14.91 15.66 11.94
N ASN A 133 15.32 16.66 12.72
CA ASN A 133 14.37 17.41 13.51
C ASN A 133 13.54 18.32 12.59
N ILE A 134 12.22 18.10 12.50
CA ILE A 134 11.33 18.75 11.52
C ILE A 134 10.13 19.50 12.12
N GLY A 135 9.89 19.46 13.44
CA GLY A 135 8.80 20.20 14.08
C GLY A 135 7.38 19.70 13.80
N THR A 136 7.20 18.83 12.79
CA THR A 136 6.05 17.92 12.60
C THR A 136 6.50 16.48 12.89
N LEU A 137 5.65 15.48 12.63
CA LEU A 137 6.00 14.07 12.81
C LEU A 137 6.68 13.48 11.58
N GLY A 138 6.23 13.88 10.39
CA GLY A 138 6.79 13.50 9.11
C GLY A 138 6.64 14.62 8.08
N ILE A 139 7.37 14.46 6.98
CA ILE A 139 7.20 15.22 5.73
C ILE A 139 7.48 14.27 4.57
N GLY A 140 6.45 13.90 3.83
CA GLY A 140 6.50 13.18 2.56
C GLY A 140 6.24 14.09 1.38
N GLY A 141 6.66 13.67 0.19
CA GLY A 141 6.30 14.40 -1.03
C GLY A 141 6.93 13.82 -2.29
N PRO A 142 6.32 14.06 -3.45
CA PRO A 142 6.82 13.57 -4.71
C PRO A 142 8.11 14.30 -5.09
N GLY A 143 8.96 13.59 -5.81
CA GLY A 143 10.08 14.15 -6.52
C GLY A 143 9.60 15.01 -7.70
N SER A 144 10.50 15.83 -8.20
CA SER A 144 10.31 16.57 -9.44
C SER A 144 11.42 16.22 -10.42
N TRP A 145 11.33 16.71 -11.64
CA TRP A 145 12.41 16.65 -12.60
C TRP A 145 12.67 18.03 -13.16
N ALA A 146 13.84 18.24 -13.75
CA ALA A 146 14.16 19.48 -14.45
C ALA A 146 14.99 19.22 -15.69
N ARG A 147 14.93 20.16 -16.64
CA ARG A 147 15.94 20.37 -17.66
C ARG A 147 16.60 21.73 -17.41
N SER A 148 17.90 21.74 -17.17
CA SER A 148 18.69 22.96 -17.07
C SER A 148 19.36 23.31 -18.40
N LEU A 149 19.63 24.59 -18.61
CA LEU A 149 20.39 25.12 -19.73
C LEU A 149 21.56 25.94 -19.18
N GLU A 150 22.77 25.60 -19.62
CA GLU A 150 23.95 26.46 -19.51
C GLU A 150 24.31 26.97 -20.91
N GLY A 151 24.49 28.28 -21.07
CA GLY A 151 24.83 28.90 -22.36
C GLY A 151 23.66 29.58 -23.06
N SER A 152 23.73 29.73 -24.39
CA SER A 152 22.81 30.58 -25.15
C SER A 152 21.46 29.93 -25.46
N GLY A 153 21.38 28.60 -25.40
CA GLY A 153 20.23 27.80 -25.86
C GLY A 153 20.21 27.62 -27.38
N THR A 154 21.17 28.19 -28.10
CA THR A 154 21.31 28.03 -29.55
C THR A 154 21.85 26.65 -29.87
N LEU A 155 21.24 26.00 -30.87
CA LEU A 155 21.62 24.70 -31.40
C LEU A 155 21.89 24.83 -32.90
N TYR A 156 22.95 24.18 -33.40
CA TYR A 156 23.40 24.28 -34.78
C TYR A 156 23.34 22.94 -35.52
N GLY A 157 22.76 22.92 -36.72
CA GLY A 157 22.90 21.81 -37.66
C GLY A 157 22.56 20.44 -37.06
N ASN A 158 23.59 19.61 -36.88
CA ASN A 158 23.47 18.25 -36.34
C ASN A 158 23.19 18.19 -34.82
N GLU A 159 23.44 19.26 -34.08
CA GLU A 159 23.16 19.36 -32.63
C GLU A 159 21.66 19.22 -32.31
N ILE A 160 20.79 19.74 -33.19
CA ILE A 160 19.34 19.71 -33.00
C ILE A 160 18.83 18.28 -32.92
N ALA A 161 19.34 17.38 -33.77
CA ALA A 161 18.91 15.99 -33.82
C ALA A 161 19.34 15.23 -32.54
N GLU A 162 20.56 15.45 -32.06
CA GLU A 162 21.06 14.83 -30.84
C GLU A 162 20.33 15.36 -29.59
N TYR A 163 20.15 16.68 -29.49
CA TYR A 163 19.37 17.30 -28.42
C TYR A 163 17.94 16.75 -28.39
N ASN A 164 17.24 16.71 -29.54
CA ASN A 164 15.88 16.18 -29.61
C ASN A 164 15.83 14.70 -29.24
N ALA A 165 16.81 13.89 -29.66
CA ALA A 165 16.85 12.48 -29.28
C ALA A 165 16.94 12.29 -27.76
N LYS A 166 17.77 13.08 -27.07
CA LYS A 166 17.89 13.05 -25.59
C LYS A 166 16.65 13.61 -24.89
N LYS A 167 16.11 14.71 -25.41
CA LYS A 167 14.89 15.34 -24.90
C LYS A 167 13.70 14.38 -24.98
N ASP A 168 13.49 13.78 -26.15
CA ASP A 168 12.35 12.90 -26.44
C ASP A 168 12.51 11.52 -25.76
N SER A 169 13.73 11.10 -25.40
CA SER A 169 13.93 9.90 -24.59
C SER A 169 13.59 10.09 -23.11
N PHE A 170 13.44 11.32 -22.63
CA PHE A 170 13.25 11.62 -21.20
C PHE A 170 11.97 12.38 -20.90
N GLU A 171 11.79 13.57 -21.46
CA GLU A 171 10.72 14.50 -21.05
C GLU A 171 9.29 13.94 -21.17
N PRO A 172 8.89 13.25 -22.25
CA PRO A 172 7.55 12.66 -22.28
C PRO A 172 7.41 11.47 -21.33
N VAL A 173 8.49 10.69 -21.14
CA VAL A 173 8.48 9.47 -20.31
C VAL A 173 8.47 9.80 -18.82
N VAL A 174 9.24 10.78 -18.37
CA VAL A 174 9.30 11.19 -16.95
C VAL A 174 7.99 11.82 -16.47
N TYR A 175 7.18 12.36 -17.39
CA TYR A 175 5.92 13.01 -17.05
C TYR A 175 4.77 12.01 -16.86
N THR A 176 4.74 10.99 -17.71
CA THR A 176 3.59 10.08 -17.82
C THR A 176 3.89 8.65 -17.42
N ARG A 177 5.14 8.21 -17.57
CA ARG A 177 5.57 6.82 -17.38
C ARG A 177 4.68 5.77 -18.04
N GLY A 178 4.05 6.12 -19.17
CA GLY A 178 3.16 5.23 -19.92
C GLY A 178 1.67 5.52 -19.72
N ASP A 179 1.31 6.30 -18.71
CA ASP A 179 -0.07 6.65 -18.37
C ASP A 179 -0.56 7.97 -19.03
N PRO A 180 -1.86 8.28 -19.00
CA PRO A 180 -2.38 9.57 -19.43
C PRO A 180 -1.74 10.77 -18.72
N GLU A 181 -1.52 11.88 -19.43
CA GLU A 181 -0.95 13.13 -18.87
C GLU A 181 -1.78 13.75 -17.71
N SER A 182 -3.02 13.31 -17.52
CA SER A 182 -3.87 13.76 -16.42
C SER A 182 -3.70 12.94 -15.13
N GLU A 183 -2.94 11.86 -15.18
CA GLU A 183 -2.75 10.93 -14.07
C GLU A 183 -1.39 11.15 -13.41
N PHE A 184 -1.33 10.90 -12.11
CA PHE A 184 -0.11 11.05 -11.33
C PHE A 184 0.89 9.93 -11.70
N ALA A 185 2.07 10.31 -12.22
CA ALA A 185 3.08 9.36 -12.66
C ALA A 185 4.52 9.79 -12.31
N SER A 186 4.72 10.35 -11.11
CA SER A 186 6.07 10.75 -10.66
C SER A 186 7.06 9.58 -10.68
N TRP A 187 8.35 9.87 -10.86
CA TRP A 187 9.42 8.87 -10.81
C TRP A 187 9.66 8.32 -9.38
N GLY A 188 9.25 9.06 -8.36
CA GLY A 188 9.54 8.76 -6.96
C GLY A 188 9.36 9.98 -6.06
N GLY A 189 10.02 9.98 -4.90
CA GLY A 189 9.95 11.06 -3.92
C GLY A 189 10.82 10.85 -2.70
N GLN A 190 10.41 11.46 -1.59
CA GLN A 190 11.12 11.37 -0.32
C GLN A 190 10.15 11.27 0.86
N ALA A 191 10.63 10.70 1.96
CA ALA A 191 9.96 10.75 3.26
C ALA A 191 10.98 11.07 4.36
N THR A 192 10.66 12.08 5.16
CA THR A 192 11.45 12.48 6.34
C THR A 192 10.64 12.27 7.60
N PHE A 193 11.26 11.72 8.65
CA PHE A 193 10.63 11.55 9.96
C PHE A 193 11.34 12.35 11.05
N ASP A 194 10.60 12.75 12.08
CA ASP A 194 11.14 13.56 13.17
C ASP A 194 12.01 12.74 14.13
N THR A 195 13.24 13.20 14.34
CA THR A 195 14.17 12.53 15.27
C THR A 195 13.90 12.83 16.74
N SER A 196 13.01 13.78 17.06
CA SER A 196 12.68 14.16 18.43
C SER A 196 11.32 13.64 18.93
N ALA A 197 10.52 13.07 18.04
CA ALA A 197 9.21 12.54 18.37
C ALA A 197 9.32 11.27 19.22
N ASN A 198 8.36 11.11 20.14
CA ASN A 198 8.23 9.91 20.96
C ASN A 198 7.50 8.83 20.15
N TRP A 199 8.24 7.93 19.54
CA TRP A 199 7.72 6.94 18.60
C TRP A 199 7.34 5.62 19.25
N HIS A 200 6.31 4.98 18.69
CA HIS A 200 6.09 3.54 18.74
C HIS A 200 6.42 2.97 17.37
N TYR A 201 7.51 2.21 17.27
CA TYR A 201 8.03 1.72 15.98
C TYR A 201 7.51 0.34 15.56
N ASP A 202 7.02 -0.47 16.49
CA ASP A 202 6.59 -1.83 16.17
C ASP A 202 5.23 -1.82 15.46
N HIS A 203 5.24 -1.92 14.13
CA HIS A 203 4.02 -1.93 13.31
C HIS A 203 3.16 -3.19 13.53
N THR A 204 3.71 -4.27 14.10
CA THR A 204 2.98 -5.54 14.27
C THR A 204 2.00 -5.53 15.44
N VAL A 205 2.17 -4.59 16.38
CA VAL A 205 1.28 -4.41 17.53
C VAL A 205 0.94 -2.94 17.71
N PRO A 206 -0.33 -2.57 18.01
CA PRO A 206 -0.69 -1.19 18.28
C PRO A 206 0.08 -0.59 19.48
N PRO A 207 0.24 0.75 19.54
CA PRO A 207 0.83 1.40 20.70
C PRO A 207 0.07 1.06 21.97
N THR A 208 0.80 0.78 23.05
CA THR A 208 0.21 0.52 24.37
C THR A 208 0.32 1.73 25.31
N SER A 209 1.25 2.65 25.02
CA SER A 209 1.37 3.93 25.72
C SER A 209 0.53 5.01 25.04
N ASN A 210 -0.20 5.80 25.82
CA ASN A 210 -0.97 6.93 25.32
C ASN A 210 -0.13 8.17 24.97
N SER A 211 1.19 8.12 25.13
CA SER A 211 2.11 9.24 24.87
C SER A 211 2.95 9.09 23.59
N GLN A 212 2.87 7.94 22.92
CA GLN A 212 3.66 7.64 21.72
C GLN A 212 2.85 7.92 20.45
N ASN A 213 3.52 8.43 19.43
CA ASN A 213 2.98 8.48 18.07
C ASN A 213 3.27 7.14 17.38
N ASP A 214 2.30 6.57 16.68
CA ASP A 214 2.50 5.33 15.93
C ASP A 214 3.28 5.64 14.64
N PHE A 215 4.50 5.13 14.53
CA PHE A 215 5.37 5.41 13.38
C PHE A 215 4.79 4.88 12.08
N PHE A 216 4.17 3.69 12.10
CA PHE A 216 3.54 3.07 10.93
C PHE A 216 2.40 3.92 10.37
N SER A 217 1.55 4.46 11.25
CA SER A 217 0.48 5.37 10.86
C SER A 217 0.99 6.64 10.18
N VAL A 218 2.07 7.23 10.72
CA VAL A 218 2.71 8.41 10.09
C VAL A 218 3.39 8.02 8.78
N ALA A 219 4.03 6.85 8.70
CA ALA A 219 4.62 6.37 7.45
C ALA A 219 3.58 6.20 6.34
N LEU A 220 2.40 5.62 6.63
CA LEU A 220 1.30 5.56 5.66
C LEU A 220 0.89 6.96 5.18
N HIS A 221 0.76 7.91 6.10
CA HIS A 221 0.41 9.29 5.80
C HIS A 221 1.45 9.97 4.88
N GLU A 222 2.73 9.94 5.25
CA GLU A 222 3.78 10.59 4.47
C GLU A 222 4.01 9.91 3.11
N LEU A 223 3.86 8.59 3.03
CA LEU A 223 3.89 7.90 1.74
C LEU A 223 2.68 8.27 0.87
N GLY A 224 1.50 8.51 1.45
CA GLY A 224 0.36 9.09 0.74
C GLY A 224 0.68 10.43 0.10
N HIS A 225 1.38 11.33 0.83
CA HIS A 225 1.91 12.57 0.25
C HIS A 225 2.95 12.30 -0.84
N ALA A 226 3.86 11.35 -0.61
CA ALA A 226 4.86 11.00 -1.61
C ALA A 226 4.26 10.43 -2.90
N LEU A 227 3.09 9.79 -2.81
CA LEU A 227 2.27 9.29 -3.93
C LEU A 227 1.34 10.36 -4.53
N GLY A 228 1.48 11.63 -4.12
CA GLY A 228 0.85 12.77 -4.78
C GLY A 228 -0.34 13.37 -4.04
N MET A 229 -0.93 12.70 -3.06
CA MET A 229 -2.05 13.27 -2.29
C MET A 229 -1.62 14.56 -1.59
N GLY A 230 -2.39 15.62 -1.75
CA GLY A 230 -2.09 16.91 -1.13
C GLY A 230 -0.93 17.71 -1.72
N ALA A 231 -0.09 17.08 -2.55
CA ALA A 231 1.17 17.65 -3.02
C ALA A 231 1.26 17.78 -4.55
N SER A 232 0.43 17.07 -5.31
CA SER A 232 0.54 17.00 -6.77
C SER A 232 -0.33 18.03 -7.51
N PRO A 233 0.00 18.35 -8.78
CA PRO A 233 -0.88 19.16 -9.63
C PRO A 233 -2.27 18.55 -9.82
N GLU A 234 -2.36 17.22 -9.91
CA GLU A 234 -3.61 16.45 -10.10
C GLU A 234 -4.54 16.63 -8.90
N TRP A 235 -3.99 16.52 -7.67
CA TRP A 235 -4.73 16.84 -6.46
C TRP A 235 -5.24 18.29 -6.46
N ASN A 236 -4.35 19.23 -6.73
CA ASN A 236 -4.68 20.67 -6.70
C ASN A 236 -5.75 21.03 -7.74
N ALA A 237 -5.77 20.37 -8.90
CA ALA A 237 -6.79 20.55 -9.93
C ALA A 237 -8.19 20.15 -9.44
N LEU A 238 -8.27 19.25 -8.46
CA LEU A 238 -9.53 18.77 -7.85
C LEU A 238 -9.94 19.57 -6.62
N VAL A 239 -9.16 20.54 -6.14
CA VAL A 239 -9.54 21.38 -5.00
C VAL A 239 -10.29 22.62 -5.48
N SER A 240 -11.53 22.80 -5.00
CA SER A 240 -12.35 23.98 -5.28
C SER A 240 -13.06 24.48 -4.03
N ASN A 241 -12.88 25.75 -3.68
CA ASN A 241 -13.50 26.40 -2.52
C ASN A 241 -13.34 25.65 -1.18
N GLY A 242 -12.19 25.01 -0.96
CA GLY A 242 -11.90 24.23 0.25
C GLY A 242 -12.50 22.82 0.27
N PHE A 243 -12.95 22.32 -0.88
CA PHE A 243 -13.47 20.95 -1.04
C PHE A 243 -12.72 20.21 -2.14
N PHE A 244 -12.54 18.91 -1.96
CA PHE A 244 -12.00 18.02 -2.97
C PHE A 244 -13.14 17.48 -3.85
N THR A 245 -13.01 17.65 -5.15
CA THR A 245 -14.06 17.43 -6.15
C THR A 245 -13.90 16.13 -6.94
N GLY A 246 -12.96 15.27 -6.52
CA GLY A 246 -12.77 13.93 -7.04
C GLY A 246 -14.05 13.08 -6.94
N ALA A 247 -14.32 12.31 -7.99
CA ALA A 247 -15.56 11.54 -8.12
C ALA A 247 -15.57 10.31 -7.19
N ALA A 248 -14.42 9.63 -7.06
CA ALA A 248 -14.29 8.50 -6.16
C ALA A 248 -14.41 8.96 -4.70
N SER A 249 -13.70 10.02 -4.31
CA SER A 249 -13.78 10.59 -2.96
C SER A 249 -15.18 11.12 -2.64
N TYR A 250 -15.90 11.68 -3.62
CA TYR A 250 -17.31 12.07 -3.44
C TYR A 250 -18.20 10.87 -3.09
N VAL A 251 -18.00 9.73 -3.76
CA VAL A 251 -18.75 8.50 -3.47
C VAL A 251 -18.35 7.90 -2.12
N ALA A 252 -17.05 7.84 -1.83
CA ALA A 252 -16.51 7.30 -0.57
C ALA A 252 -16.93 8.14 0.65
N ASN A 253 -17.22 9.42 0.45
CA ASN A 253 -17.69 10.34 1.48
C ASN A 253 -19.22 10.57 1.40
N ASP A 254 -19.98 9.49 1.20
CA ASP A 254 -21.45 9.45 1.26
C ASP A 254 -22.16 10.45 0.34
N GLY A 255 -21.60 10.72 -0.84
CA GLY A 255 -22.17 11.68 -1.80
C GLY A 255 -21.96 13.14 -1.41
N ALA A 256 -20.87 13.44 -0.69
CA ALA A 256 -20.44 14.79 -0.38
C ALA A 256 -18.96 14.97 -0.73
N SER A 257 -18.60 16.12 -1.31
CA SER A 257 -17.19 16.46 -1.51
C SER A 257 -16.49 16.63 -0.14
N PRO A 258 -15.39 15.90 0.13
CA PRO A 258 -14.65 16.05 1.38
C PRO A 258 -14.09 17.47 1.52
N ALA A 259 -14.10 18.02 2.73
CA ALA A 259 -13.43 19.28 3.01
C ALA A 259 -11.91 19.05 3.09
N VAL A 260 -11.15 20.00 2.56
CA VAL A 260 -9.68 19.95 2.52
C VAL A 260 -9.06 21.27 2.97
N SER A 261 -7.89 21.17 3.60
CA SER A 261 -7.03 22.31 3.92
C SER A 261 -5.57 21.90 3.83
N ASP A 262 -4.73 22.75 3.24
CA ASP A 262 -3.27 22.59 3.23
C ASP A 262 -2.80 21.18 2.78
N GLY A 263 -3.46 20.61 1.77
CA GLY A 263 -3.10 19.29 1.22
C GLY A 263 -3.65 18.09 2.00
N HIS A 264 -4.53 18.29 2.97
CA HIS A 264 -5.09 17.23 3.80
C HIS A 264 -6.61 17.20 3.75
N TRP A 265 -7.21 16.08 4.13
CA TRP A 265 -8.59 16.09 4.63
C TRP A 265 -8.65 16.96 5.89
N THR A 266 -9.76 17.66 6.13
CA THR A 266 -9.88 18.48 7.35
C THR A 266 -9.90 17.62 8.62
N PRO A 267 -9.42 18.14 9.77
CA PRO A 267 -9.42 17.44 11.05
C PRO A 267 -10.74 16.71 11.40
N ASN A 268 -10.64 15.49 11.90
CA ASN A 268 -11.73 14.58 12.29
C ASN A 268 -12.53 13.98 11.12
N THR A 269 -12.06 14.07 9.87
CA THR A 269 -12.75 13.44 8.74
C THR A 269 -12.80 11.92 8.95
N GLN A 270 -13.99 11.32 8.95
CA GLN A 270 -14.18 9.89 9.19
C GLN A 270 -14.31 9.11 7.89
N SER A 271 -13.83 7.87 7.90
CA SER A 271 -14.01 6.88 6.85
C SER A 271 -13.85 5.48 7.46
N THR A 272 -14.07 4.43 6.68
CA THR A 272 -13.75 3.05 7.09
C THR A 272 -12.32 2.68 6.69
N VAL A 273 -11.63 1.90 7.51
CA VAL A 273 -10.31 1.33 7.18
C VAL A 273 -10.46 0.55 5.87
N TYR A 274 -9.55 0.82 4.91
CA TYR A 274 -9.71 0.42 3.51
C TYR A 274 -9.99 -1.07 3.36
N GLY A 275 -11.10 -1.41 2.71
CA GLY A 275 -11.53 -2.80 2.52
C GLY A 275 -12.20 -3.45 3.75
N THR A 276 -12.57 -2.68 4.77
CA THR A 276 -13.24 -3.17 5.98
C THR A 276 -14.46 -2.30 6.33
N SER A 277 -15.21 -2.68 7.37
CA SER A 277 -16.29 -1.85 7.93
C SER A 277 -15.87 -1.08 9.20
N THR A 278 -14.58 -1.05 9.52
CA THR A 278 -14.08 -0.44 10.77
C THR A 278 -13.97 1.07 10.62
N LEU A 279 -14.80 1.83 11.32
CA LEU A 279 -14.77 3.30 11.28
C LEU A 279 -13.50 3.84 11.97
N GLN A 280 -12.85 4.81 11.33
CA GLN A 280 -11.67 5.51 11.81
C GLN A 280 -11.62 6.92 11.22
N GLU A 281 -10.85 7.81 11.83
CA GLU A 281 -10.42 9.03 11.14
C GLU A 281 -9.54 8.69 9.92
N ALA A 282 -9.74 9.39 8.80
CA ALA A 282 -9.01 9.19 7.55
C ALA A 282 -7.50 9.44 7.73
N ALA A 283 -6.66 8.58 7.15
CA ALA A 283 -5.22 8.62 7.36
C ALA A 283 -4.60 9.92 6.89
N MET A 284 -5.11 10.54 5.81
CA MET A 284 -4.62 11.82 5.27
C MET A 284 -5.20 13.06 5.97
N ASP A 285 -5.81 12.90 7.14
CA ASP A 285 -6.04 13.98 8.11
C ASP A 285 -4.71 14.40 8.77
N PRO A 286 -4.46 15.71 9.02
CA PRO A 286 -3.17 16.17 9.54
C PRO A 286 -2.89 15.78 11.00
N ASN A 287 -3.85 15.16 11.70
CA ASN A 287 -3.70 14.79 13.11
C ASN A 287 -3.60 13.28 13.30
N ILE A 288 -2.81 12.91 14.31
CA ILE A 288 -2.81 11.57 14.89
C ILE A 288 -3.03 11.68 16.40
N THR A 289 -3.93 10.85 16.92
CA THR A 289 -4.09 10.71 18.37
C THR A 289 -3.00 9.80 18.92
N THR A 290 -2.21 10.28 19.88
CA THR A 290 -1.16 9.46 20.51
C THR A 290 -1.75 8.21 21.17
N GLY A 291 -1.00 7.11 21.11
CA GLY A 291 -1.44 5.81 21.60
C GLY A 291 -2.44 5.08 20.73
N THR A 292 -2.69 5.56 19.52
CA THR A 292 -3.60 4.90 18.56
C THR A 292 -2.88 4.57 17.28
N ARG A 293 -3.36 3.52 16.60
CA ARG A 293 -2.99 3.22 15.22
C ARG A 293 -4.06 3.76 14.29
N LYS A 294 -3.61 4.40 13.21
CA LYS A 294 -4.41 4.97 12.15
C LYS A 294 -4.00 4.34 10.83
N LEU A 295 -4.89 3.55 10.25
CA LEU A 295 -4.68 2.84 8.99
C LEU A 295 -5.25 3.63 7.81
N TRP A 296 -4.80 3.30 6.60
CA TRP A 296 -5.35 3.84 5.36
C TRP A 296 -6.85 3.55 5.25
N THR A 297 -7.64 4.52 4.78
CA THR A 297 -9.11 4.42 4.73
C THR A 297 -9.65 4.42 3.31
N ASP A 298 -10.92 4.01 3.14
CA ASP A 298 -11.63 4.06 1.85
C ASP A 298 -11.60 5.46 1.22
N LEU A 299 -11.71 6.52 2.02
CA LEU A 299 -11.59 7.88 1.53
C LEU A 299 -10.18 8.21 1.01
N ASP A 300 -9.14 7.73 1.69
CA ASP A 300 -7.76 7.95 1.26
C ASP A 300 -7.46 7.20 -0.05
N ALA A 301 -7.89 5.94 -0.16
CA ALA A 301 -7.78 5.15 -1.38
C ALA A 301 -8.57 5.75 -2.57
N ALA A 302 -9.75 6.30 -2.29
CA ALA A 302 -10.52 7.04 -3.28
C ALA A 302 -9.79 8.32 -3.73
N GLY A 303 -9.10 9.01 -2.83
CA GLY A 303 -8.25 10.16 -3.17
C GLY A 303 -7.09 9.79 -4.11
N LEU A 304 -6.44 8.64 -3.89
CA LEU A 304 -5.45 8.11 -4.83
C LEU A 304 -6.06 7.80 -6.20
N THR A 305 -7.26 7.19 -6.22
CA THR A 305 -7.99 6.91 -7.46
C THR A 305 -8.27 8.19 -8.26
N ASP A 306 -8.70 9.24 -7.58
CA ASP A 306 -9.04 10.51 -8.23
C ASP A 306 -7.84 11.25 -8.81
N ILE A 307 -6.62 11.06 -8.26
CA ILE A 307 -5.39 11.64 -8.83
C ILE A 307 -4.73 10.74 -9.89
N GLY A 308 -5.34 9.61 -10.23
CA GLY A 308 -4.94 8.79 -11.37
C GLY A 308 -4.37 7.42 -11.04
N TRP A 309 -4.25 7.03 -9.76
CA TRP A 309 -3.80 5.67 -9.43
C TRP A 309 -4.91 4.63 -9.68
N SER A 310 -4.55 3.49 -10.23
CA SER A 310 -5.40 2.30 -10.27
C SER A 310 -5.33 1.55 -8.94
N VAL A 311 -6.20 1.92 -8.00
CA VAL A 311 -6.23 1.31 -6.66
C VAL A 311 -7.17 0.09 -6.61
N ALA A 312 -6.69 -1.03 -6.08
CA ALA A 312 -7.49 -2.19 -5.69
C ALA A 312 -7.58 -2.32 -4.17
N ALA A 313 -8.66 -2.91 -3.68
CA ALA A 313 -8.76 -3.22 -2.26
C ALA A 313 -7.67 -4.25 -1.89
N PRO A 314 -6.98 -4.09 -0.74
CA PRO A 314 -6.06 -5.10 -0.27
C PRO A 314 -6.81 -6.42 -0.11
N PRO A 315 -6.17 -7.57 -0.34
CA PRO A 315 -6.77 -8.87 -0.07
C PRO A 315 -7.27 -8.87 1.37
N THR A 316 -8.57 -9.09 1.58
CA THR A 316 -9.13 -9.10 2.93
C THR A 316 -8.62 -10.36 3.64
N PRO A 317 -7.86 -10.26 4.75
CA PRO A 317 -7.33 -11.47 5.39
C PRO A 317 -8.45 -12.40 5.82
N GLY A 318 -8.39 -13.65 5.35
CA GLY A 318 -9.47 -14.63 5.53
C GLY A 318 -10.48 -14.69 4.38
N ASP A 319 -10.43 -13.84 3.37
CA ASP A 319 -11.21 -14.00 2.13
C ASP A 319 -10.49 -15.00 1.21
N PHE A 320 -10.58 -16.27 1.58
CA PHE A 320 -9.92 -17.36 0.87
C PHE A 320 -10.55 -17.62 -0.51
N THR A 321 -11.76 -17.11 -0.76
CA THR A 321 -12.42 -17.24 -2.05
C THR A 321 -12.14 -16.07 -3.01
N GLY A 322 -11.53 -14.99 -2.52
CA GLY A 322 -11.17 -13.79 -3.28
C GLY A 322 -12.38 -13.02 -3.80
N ASN A 323 -13.53 -13.12 -3.10
CA ASN A 323 -14.78 -12.51 -3.54
C ASN A 323 -15.07 -11.15 -2.89
N GLY A 324 -14.14 -10.65 -2.07
CA GLY A 324 -14.22 -9.40 -1.33
C GLY A 324 -14.98 -9.49 -0.01
N THR A 325 -15.37 -10.68 0.44
CA THR A 325 -16.09 -10.89 1.72
C THR A 325 -15.51 -12.04 2.51
N VAL A 326 -15.48 -11.92 3.83
CA VAL A 326 -15.00 -12.98 4.73
C VAL A 326 -16.20 -13.63 5.42
N ASN A 327 -16.64 -14.77 4.93
CA ASN A 327 -17.84 -15.45 5.44
C ASN A 327 -17.72 -16.98 5.44
N GLY A 328 -18.86 -17.67 5.47
CA GLY A 328 -18.91 -19.13 5.53
C GLY A 328 -18.35 -19.82 4.28
N ALA A 329 -18.29 -19.13 3.13
CA ALA A 329 -17.68 -19.65 1.91
C ALA A 329 -16.18 -19.83 2.10
N ASP A 330 -15.52 -18.85 2.72
CA ASP A 330 -14.08 -18.91 2.99
C ASP A 330 -13.73 -19.97 4.01
N LEU A 331 -14.56 -20.14 5.06
CA LEU A 331 -14.41 -21.27 5.97
C LEU A 331 -14.45 -22.60 5.24
N THR A 332 -15.33 -22.73 4.25
CA THR A 332 -15.46 -23.96 3.46
C THR A 332 -14.20 -24.20 2.63
N GLN A 333 -13.61 -23.14 2.05
CA GLN A 333 -12.34 -23.20 1.34
C GLN A 333 -11.19 -23.62 2.27
N TRP A 334 -11.02 -22.93 3.41
CA TRP A 334 -9.98 -23.25 4.40
C TRP A 334 -10.07 -24.68 4.92
N GLN A 335 -11.29 -25.18 5.17
CA GLN A 335 -11.50 -26.58 5.57
C GLN A 335 -11.03 -27.58 4.51
N GLY A 336 -11.14 -27.21 3.23
CA GLY A 336 -10.63 -28.00 2.11
C GLY A 336 -9.10 -27.93 1.96
N ASP A 337 -8.48 -26.85 2.41
CA ASP A 337 -7.03 -26.61 2.28
C ASP A 337 -6.21 -27.01 3.52
N PHE A 338 -6.87 -27.17 4.68
CA PHE A 338 -6.22 -27.39 5.97
C PHE A 338 -5.20 -28.54 5.95
N GLY A 339 -3.93 -28.18 6.14
CA GLY A 339 -2.80 -29.12 6.16
C GLY A 339 -2.44 -29.74 4.80
N LEU A 340 -2.99 -29.24 3.69
CA LEU A 340 -2.77 -29.78 2.33
C LEU A 340 -1.98 -28.85 1.43
N ASN A 341 -2.23 -27.54 1.48
CA ASN A 341 -1.62 -26.55 0.61
C ASN A 341 -1.54 -25.17 1.32
N ALA A 342 -1.24 -24.11 0.56
CA ALA A 342 -1.15 -22.73 1.03
C ALA A 342 -2.19 -21.82 0.36
N TYR A 343 -3.29 -22.36 -0.16
CA TYR A 343 -4.32 -21.58 -0.84
C TYR A 343 -5.19 -20.76 0.11
N SER A 344 -5.26 -21.16 1.39
CA SER A 344 -5.90 -20.41 2.48
C SER A 344 -4.86 -19.95 3.52
N ASP A 345 -3.71 -19.45 3.06
CA ASP A 345 -2.57 -18.99 3.87
C ASP A 345 -2.69 -17.48 4.13
N ALA A 346 -3.42 -17.12 5.18
CA ALA A 346 -3.69 -15.73 5.56
C ALA A 346 -2.52 -15.07 6.30
N ASN A 347 -1.59 -15.84 6.87
CA ASN A 347 -0.39 -15.30 7.52
C ASN A 347 0.87 -15.36 6.63
N SER A 348 0.73 -15.87 5.39
CA SER A 348 1.81 -16.05 4.42
C SER A 348 2.97 -16.92 4.93
N ASP A 349 2.67 -17.92 5.78
CA ASP A 349 3.68 -18.84 6.34
C ASP A 349 3.98 -20.06 5.45
N GLY A 350 3.33 -20.12 4.28
CA GLY A 350 3.41 -21.20 3.31
C GLY A 350 2.50 -22.38 3.63
N SER A 351 1.52 -22.24 4.53
CA SER A 351 0.61 -23.31 4.89
C SER A 351 -0.78 -22.82 5.31
N SER A 352 -1.81 -23.62 5.06
CA SER A 352 -3.16 -23.39 5.59
C SER A 352 -3.38 -24.18 6.87
N ASN A 353 -3.34 -23.50 8.02
CA ASN A 353 -3.36 -24.09 9.35
C ASN A 353 -4.26 -23.32 10.34
N GLY A 354 -4.16 -23.64 11.63
CA GLY A 354 -5.01 -23.04 12.67
C GLY A 354 -4.77 -21.55 12.91
N LEU A 355 -3.61 -21.01 12.51
CA LEU A 355 -3.31 -19.58 12.56
C LEU A 355 -4.12 -18.82 11.50
N ASP A 356 -4.26 -19.38 10.30
CA ASP A 356 -5.08 -18.78 9.23
C ASP A 356 -6.56 -18.79 9.57
N PHE A 357 -7.02 -19.86 10.22
CA PHE A 357 -8.38 -19.92 10.75
C PHE A 357 -8.63 -18.85 11.78
N LEU A 358 -7.65 -18.56 12.65
CA LEU A 358 -7.79 -17.48 13.62
C LEU A 358 -7.91 -16.12 12.92
N ILE A 359 -7.16 -15.90 11.84
CA ILE A 359 -7.27 -14.68 11.01
C ILE A 359 -8.66 -14.61 10.37
N TRP A 360 -9.17 -15.69 9.78
CA TRP A 360 -10.55 -15.73 9.27
C TRP A 360 -11.58 -15.42 10.36
N GLN A 361 -11.44 -16.00 11.56
CA GLN A 361 -12.35 -15.74 12.68
C GLN A 361 -12.34 -14.27 13.10
N GLN A 362 -11.16 -13.63 13.11
CA GLN A 362 -11.02 -12.22 13.45
C GLN A 362 -11.64 -11.30 12.42
N ASN A 363 -11.68 -11.71 11.15
CA ASN A 363 -12.20 -10.93 10.04
C ASN A 363 -13.61 -11.37 9.59
N PHE A 364 -14.26 -12.32 10.27
CA PHE A 364 -15.59 -12.80 9.87
C PHE A 364 -16.62 -11.66 9.81
N GLY A 365 -17.27 -11.53 8.65
CA GLY A 365 -18.20 -10.45 8.32
C GLY A 365 -17.54 -9.24 7.63
N ALA A 366 -16.22 -9.22 7.45
CA ALA A 366 -15.56 -8.20 6.65
C ALA A 366 -16.07 -8.23 5.20
N GLY A 367 -16.26 -7.05 4.60
CA GLY A 367 -16.84 -6.92 3.26
C GLY A 367 -18.35 -7.17 3.17
N GLU A 368 -18.99 -7.75 4.19
CA GLU A 368 -20.44 -7.85 4.24
C GLU A 368 -21.01 -6.50 4.69
N GLY A 369 -21.54 -5.73 3.73
CA GLY A 369 -22.19 -4.45 4.01
C GLY A 369 -23.15 -4.56 5.20
N ALA A 370 -23.08 -3.61 6.12
CA ALA A 370 -23.79 -3.65 7.39
C ALA A 370 -25.31 -3.80 7.17
N THR A 371 -25.80 -5.04 7.15
CA THR A 371 -27.22 -5.32 7.30
C THR A 371 -27.48 -5.38 8.80
N PRO A 372 -28.21 -4.43 9.39
CA PRO A 372 -28.56 -4.54 10.79
C PRO A 372 -29.49 -5.75 10.93
N ASN A 373 -28.93 -6.86 11.40
CA ASN A 373 -29.68 -8.03 11.80
C ASN A 373 -30.44 -7.70 13.09
N PHE A 374 -31.54 -6.95 12.96
CA PHE A 374 -32.60 -6.93 13.95
C PHE A 374 -33.36 -8.26 13.89
N THR A 375 -32.72 -9.36 14.27
CA THR A 375 -33.49 -10.53 14.67
C THR A 375 -34.22 -10.12 15.94
N ALA A 376 -35.51 -9.83 15.83
CA ALA A 376 -36.37 -9.59 16.98
C ALA A 376 -36.15 -10.75 17.96
N VAL A 377 -35.52 -10.44 19.09
CA VAL A 377 -35.38 -11.41 20.18
C VAL A 377 -36.79 -11.82 20.57
N PRO A 378 -37.17 -13.10 20.45
CA PRO A 378 -38.50 -13.53 20.89
C PRO A 378 -38.66 -13.13 22.35
N GLU A 379 -39.61 -12.25 22.65
CA GLU A 379 -39.85 -11.85 24.04
C GLU A 379 -40.06 -13.13 24.87
N PRO A 380 -39.41 -13.25 26.05
CA PRO A 380 -39.62 -14.40 26.91
C PRO A 380 -41.12 -14.53 27.17
N THR A 381 -41.63 -15.77 27.19
CA THR A 381 -43.04 -16.17 27.37
C THR A 381 -43.59 -15.81 28.77
N THR A 382 -43.29 -14.62 29.28
CA THR A 382 -43.69 -14.05 30.56
C THR A 382 -45.21 -14.00 30.66
N LEU A 383 -45.90 -13.70 29.54
CA LEU A 383 -47.36 -13.77 29.46
C LEU A 383 -47.91 -15.20 29.69
N SER A 384 -47.24 -16.23 29.18
CA SER A 384 -47.66 -17.63 29.38
C SER A 384 -47.51 -18.06 30.84
N ILE A 385 -46.46 -17.59 31.52
CA ILE A 385 -46.24 -17.86 32.96
C ILE A 385 -47.25 -17.09 33.81
N CYS A 386 -47.54 -15.83 33.49
CA CYS A 386 -48.55 -15.04 34.20
C CYS A 386 -49.97 -15.62 34.05
N VAL A 387 -50.34 -16.10 32.86
CA VAL A 387 -51.65 -16.74 32.63
C VAL A 387 -51.78 -18.04 33.41
N LEU A 388 -50.73 -18.88 33.44
CA LEU A 388 -50.73 -20.12 34.22
C LEU A 388 -50.81 -19.85 35.74
N ALA A 389 -50.13 -18.82 36.22
CA ALA A 389 -50.20 -18.42 37.63
C ALA A 389 -51.61 -17.94 38.02
N VAL A 390 -52.27 -17.15 37.17
CA VAL A 390 -53.65 -16.69 37.42
C VAL A 390 -54.64 -17.85 37.40
N VAL A 391 -54.51 -18.79 36.46
CA VAL A 391 -55.37 -19.98 36.41
C VAL A 391 -55.21 -20.84 37.66
N ALA A 392 -53.98 -21.05 38.14
CA ALA A 392 -53.72 -21.80 39.37
C ALA A 392 -54.35 -21.14 40.60
N ILE A 393 -54.28 -19.81 40.71
CA ILE A 393 -54.89 -19.06 41.81
C ILE A 393 -56.43 -19.17 41.76
N VAL A 394 -57.03 -19.05 40.56
CA VAL A 394 -58.48 -19.17 40.38
C VAL A 394 -58.98 -20.58 40.69
N CYS A 395 -58.25 -21.63 40.28
CA CYS A 395 -58.60 -23.02 40.59
C CYS A 395 -58.52 -23.34 42.09
N MET A 396 -57.63 -22.69 42.84
CA MET A 396 -57.52 -22.86 44.29
C MET A 396 -58.56 -22.06 45.09
N ALA A 397 -59.12 -20.98 44.51
CA ALA A 397 -60.11 -20.12 45.18
C ALA A 397 -61.56 -20.62 45.05
N LEU A 398 -61.85 -21.64 44.24
CA LEU A 398 -63.20 -22.16 44.08
C LEU A 398 -63.62 -23.02 45.29
N PRO A 399 -64.75 -22.72 45.96
CA PRO A 399 -65.19 -23.45 47.14
C PRO A 399 -65.56 -24.90 46.80
N ARG A 400 -64.87 -25.85 47.43
CA ARG A 400 -65.20 -27.28 47.33
C ARG A 400 -66.63 -27.51 47.86
N LYS A 401 -67.55 -27.90 46.97
CA LYS A 401 -68.87 -28.42 47.36
C LYS A 401 -68.66 -29.68 48.23
N ARG A 402 -69.01 -29.59 49.52
CA ARG A 402 -69.18 -30.77 50.38
C ARG A 402 -70.35 -31.59 49.82
N GLN A 403 -70.06 -32.79 49.32
CA GLN A 403 -71.11 -33.77 49.04
C GLN A 403 -71.56 -34.38 50.37
N SER A 404 -72.86 -34.32 50.62
CA SER A 404 -73.60 -34.96 51.73
C SER A 404 -73.94 -36.40 51.38
#